data_AF-A0A7V3P1C7-F1
#
_entry.id   AF-A0A7V3P1C7-F1
#
_cell.length_a   1.000
_cell.length_b   1.000
_cell.length_c   1.000
_cell.angle_alpha   90.00
_cell.angle_beta   90.00
_cell.angle_gamma   90.00
#
_symmetry.space_group_name_H-M   'P 1'
#
loop_
_entity.id
_entity.type
_entity.pdbx_description
1 polymer ?
#
loop_
_entity_poly.entity_id
_entity_poly.type
_entity_poly.pdbx_seq_one_letter_code
_entity_poly.pdbx_strand_id
1 'polypeptide(L)'
;MNMLAFVAARSRLVCLIVVCFVLCGISFVENQATKAQVGNATSVVAIAQTPSLNPTNAEIDAAVREAIELAGGLPENVGPGKKVVIQPNLVQAGHPMNSGVTTHPQVVRTIIAMCLEAGVSVNDITVCEGSASFLEGTQGSWSSRAMTQKAFRDCGLDASPPYMVEDVYGVRLVDANDCGTGSVYPNYPGYSGPYNPAKVTRVIKPGFLIDRVYMLPNPVVECDVLIRVPVLKNHNLAGITGALKLAFGLAPTDIYHYPGLECYKWALLHQTSWGYGELETNARGMVDMT
;
A
#
# COMPACT_ATOMS: atom_id res chain seq x y z
N MET A 1 -47.10 40.44 10.60
CA MET A 1 -46.56 39.06 10.69
C MET A 1 -47.18 38.41 11.92
N ASN A 2 -48.03 37.39 11.75
CA ASN A 2 -48.91 36.91 12.83
C ASN A 2 -48.09 36.11 13.88
N MET A 3 -48.44 36.23 15.16
CA MET A 3 -47.66 35.70 16.30
C MET A 3 -47.32 34.19 16.17
N LEU A 4 -48.21 33.42 15.56
CA LEU A 4 -48.03 32.00 15.22
C LEU A 4 -46.87 31.73 14.25
N ALA A 5 -46.66 32.59 13.25
CA ALA A 5 -45.56 32.46 12.29
C ALA A 5 -44.20 32.79 12.93
N PHE A 6 -44.17 33.72 13.88
CA PHE A 6 -42.97 34.06 14.65
C PHE A 6 -42.57 32.94 15.62
N VAL A 7 -43.54 32.33 16.30
CA VAL A 7 -43.32 31.17 17.17
C VAL A 7 -42.86 29.96 16.36
N ALA A 8 -43.50 29.67 15.21
CA ALA A 8 -43.09 28.56 14.35
C ALA A 8 -41.66 28.74 13.77
N ALA A 9 -41.29 29.97 13.40
CA ALA A 9 -39.93 30.28 12.93
C ALA A 9 -38.88 30.09 14.05
N ARG A 10 -39.18 30.52 15.29
CA ARG A 10 -38.32 30.28 16.45
C ARG A 10 -38.19 28.79 16.78
N SER A 11 -39.28 28.04 16.75
CA SER A 11 -39.26 26.59 17.00
C SER A 11 -38.44 25.84 15.95
N ARG A 12 -38.52 26.24 14.67
CA ARG A 12 -37.67 25.68 13.60
C ARG A 12 -36.20 26.01 13.79
N LEU A 13 -35.88 27.25 14.19
CA LEU A 13 -34.51 27.66 14.48
C LEU A 13 -33.91 26.90 15.67
N VAL A 14 -34.68 26.73 16.75
CA VAL A 14 -34.26 25.93 17.92
C VAL A 14 -34.04 24.47 17.52
N CYS A 15 -34.94 23.89 16.73
CA CYS A 15 -34.79 22.51 16.24
C CYS A 15 -33.53 22.36 15.36
N LEU A 16 -33.28 23.30 14.45
CA LEU A 16 -32.08 23.30 13.61
C LEU A 16 -30.79 23.40 14.44
N ILE A 17 -30.77 24.29 15.44
CA ILE A 17 -29.63 24.44 16.36
C ILE A 17 -29.38 23.13 17.11
N VAL A 18 -30.43 22.49 17.65
CA VAL A 18 -30.30 21.20 18.35
C VAL A 18 -29.76 20.11 17.41
N VAL A 19 -30.25 20.04 16.17
CA VAL A 19 -29.72 19.08 15.18
C VAL A 19 -28.25 19.34 14.88
N CYS A 20 -27.83 20.61 14.67
CA CYS A 20 -26.43 20.94 14.47
C CYS A 20 -25.54 20.59 15.67
N PHE A 21 -26.02 20.80 16.90
CA PHE A 21 -25.28 20.41 18.11
C PHE A 21 -25.14 18.88 18.22
N VAL A 22 -26.19 18.13 17.88
CA VAL A 22 -26.14 16.66 17.86
C VAL A 22 -25.16 16.18 16.79
N LEU A 23 -25.21 16.73 15.57
CA LEU A 23 -24.29 16.36 14.50
C LEU A 23 -22.83 16.72 14.83
N CYS A 24 -22.56 17.90 15.38
CA CYS A 24 -21.22 18.26 15.85
C CYS A 24 -20.75 17.37 17.01
N GLY A 25 -21.65 16.99 17.92
CA GLY A 25 -21.35 16.05 19.01
C GLY A 25 -20.98 14.66 18.48
N ILE A 26 -21.73 14.14 17.51
CA ILE A 26 -21.43 12.86 16.85
C ILE A 26 -20.10 12.94 16.12
N SER A 27 -19.86 13.97 15.30
CA SER A 27 -18.57 14.14 14.60
C SER A 27 -17.39 14.32 15.57
N PHE A 28 -17.60 14.98 16.71
CA PHE A 28 -16.56 15.10 17.75
C PHE A 28 -16.25 13.76 18.40
N VAL A 29 -17.27 12.98 18.74
CA VAL A 29 -17.11 11.63 19.33
C VAL A 29 -16.47 10.68 18.33
N GLU A 30 -16.87 10.70 17.06
CA GLU A 30 -16.25 9.94 15.98
C GLU A 30 -14.78 10.32 15.82
N ASN A 31 -14.45 11.62 15.77
CA ASN A 31 -13.06 12.08 15.67
C ASN A 31 -12.22 11.69 16.90
N GLN A 32 -12.80 11.73 18.11
CA GLN A 32 -12.12 11.27 19.32
C GLN A 32 -11.94 9.76 19.35
N ALA A 33 -12.90 8.97 18.87
CA ALA A 33 -12.76 7.52 18.72
C ALA A 33 -11.66 7.17 17.71
N THR A 34 -11.55 7.91 16.60
CA THR A 34 -10.47 7.77 15.61
C THR A 34 -9.11 8.14 16.23
N LYS A 35 -9.04 9.16 17.08
CA LYS A 35 -7.81 9.54 17.80
C LYS A 35 -7.43 8.56 18.91
N ALA A 36 -8.41 8.02 19.63
CA ALA A 36 -8.21 7.11 20.75
C ALA A 36 -7.67 5.73 20.34
N GLN A 37 -7.74 5.38 19.05
CA GLN A 37 -7.13 4.15 18.52
C GLN A 37 -5.65 4.30 18.14
N VAL A 38 -5.08 5.51 18.15
CA VAL A 38 -3.64 5.70 17.95
C VAL A 38 -2.95 5.46 19.29
N GLY A 39 -2.37 4.27 19.46
CA GLY A 39 -1.66 3.92 20.69
C GLY A 39 -0.54 4.91 21.04
N ASN A 40 -0.24 5.05 22.33
CA ASN A 40 0.82 5.92 22.91
C ASN A 40 2.25 5.55 22.49
N ALA A 41 2.45 4.77 21.43
CA ALA A 41 3.78 4.45 20.93
C ALA A 41 4.37 5.69 20.23
N THR A 42 5.44 6.24 20.78
CA THR A 42 6.23 7.28 20.11
C THR A 42 6.86 6.70 18.85
N SER A 43 6.50 7.22 17.68
CA SER A 43 7.19 6.89 16.43
C SER A 43 8.62 7.42 16.45
N VAL A 44 9.59 6.56 16.15
CA VAL A 44 10.99 6.97 15.93
C VAL A 44 11.19 7.27 14.45
N VAL A 45 11.83 8.39 14.15
CA VAL A 45 12.19 8.79 12.79
C VAL A 45 13.69 9.00 12.72
N ALA A 46 14.34 8.34 11.78
CA ALA A 46 15.76 8.48 11.51
C ALA A 46 15.99 8.86 10.05
N ILE A 47 17.08 9.60 9.81
CA ILE A 47 17.53 9.99 8.47
C ILE A 47 19.02 9.71 8.41
N ALA A 48 19.43 8.91 7.44
CA ALA A 48 20.83 8.72 7.06
C ALA A 48 21.03 9.22 5.63
N GLN A 49 22.20 9.78 5.36
CA GLN A 49 22.51 10.41 4.08
C GLN A 49 23.66 9.67 3.40
N THR A 50 23.51 9.39 2.11
CA THR A 50 24.61 8.90 1.28
C THR A 50 25.62 10.01 0.96
N PRO A 51 26.92 9.71 0.79
CA PRO A 51 27.95 10.73 0.58
C PRO A 51 27.87 11.43 -0.77
N SER A 52 27.11 10.90 -1.73
CA SER A 52 26.95 11.47 -3.06
C SER A 52 25.53 11.30 -3.62
N LEU A 53 25.24 12.03 -4.71
CA LEU A 53 23.96 11.96 -5.45
C LEU A 53 23.81 10.68 -6.28
N ASN A 54 24.92 10.02 -6.62
CA ASN A 54 24.94 8.75 -7.34
C ASN A 54 25.71 7.73 -6.50
N PRO A 55 25.15 7.31 -5.35
CA PRO A 55 25.85 6.44 -4.43
C PRO A 55 26.06 5.05 -5.03
N THR A 56 27.16 4.44 -4.66
CA THR A 56 27.44 3.02 -4.91
C THR A 56 26.52 2.14 -4.08
N ASN A 57 26.39 0.85 -4.45
CA ASN A 57 25.59 -0.09 -3.67
C ASN A 57 26.08 -0.22 -2.21
N ALA A 58 27.39 -0.12 -1.97
CA ALA A 58 27.95 -0.18 -0.62
C ALA A 58 27.56 1.05 0.22
N GLU A 59 27.51 2.23 -0.40
CA GLU A 59 27.08 3.47 0.27
C GLU A 59 25.57 3.45 0.57
N ILE A 60 24.76 2.89 -0.34
CA ILE A 60 23.33 2.69 -0.09
C ILE A 60 23.12 1.70 1.06
N ASP A 61 23.85 0.58 1.06
CA ASP A 61 23.78 -0.43 2.13
C ASP A 61 24.11 0.19 3.50
N ALA A 62 25.22 0.92 3.59
CA ALA A 62 25.62 1.59 4.82
C ALA A 62 24.56 2.58 5.32
N ALA A 63 24.01 3.41 4.44
CA ALA A 63 22.99 4.39 4.81
C ALA A 63 21.68 3.74 5.26
N VAL A 64 21.25 2.64 4.61
CA VAL A 64 20.03 1.91 5.01
C VAL A 64 20.22 1.27 6.39
N ARG A 65 21.36 0.62 6.63
CA ARG A 65 21.68 0.04 7.94
C ARG A 65 21.72 1.12 9.03
N GLU A 66 22.42 2.22 8.78
CA GLU A 66 22.49 3.36 9.70
C GLU A 66 21.09 3.90 10.04
N ALA A 67 20.24 4.13 9.04
CA ALA A 67 18.88 4.62 9.25
C ALA A 67 18.04 3.66 10.09
N ILE A 68 18.14 2.35 9.85
CA ILE A 68 17.41 1.33 10.61
C ILE A 68 17.92 1.24 12.05
N GLU A 69 19.23 1.21 12.26
CA GLU A 69 19.83 1.20 13.60
C GLU A 69 19.45 2.44 14.41
N LEU A 70 19.52 3.63 13.82
CA LEU A 70 19.07 4.87 14.45
C LEU A 70 17.56 4.88 14.77
N ALA A 71 16.76 4.12 14.01
CA ALA A 71 15.34 3.93 14.26
C ALA A 71 15.02 2.86 15.33
N GLY A 72 16.05 2.18 15.87
CA GLY A 72 15.92 1.14 16.88
C GLY A 72 16.13 -0.29 16.38
N GLY A 73 16.63 -0.47 15.16
CA GLY A 73 16.91 -1.77 14.56
C GLY A 73 15.70 -2.40 13.87
N LEU A 74 15.85 -3.66 13.44
CA LEU A 74 14.70 -4.44 12.97
C LEU A 74 13.72 -4.68 14.13
N PRO A 75 12.40 -4.77 13.86
CA PRO A 75 11.42 -5.13 14.87
C PRO A 75 11.79 -6.44 15.59
N GLU A 76 11.53 -6.53 16.90
CA GLU A 76 11.85 -7.71 17.72
C GLU A 76 11.22 -9.01 17.20
N ASN A 77 10.15 -8.92 16.43
CA ASN A 77 9.45 -10.05 15.83
C ASN A 77 10.03 -10.49 14.46
N VAL A 78 11.17 -9.94 14.04
CA VAL A 78 11.96 -10.45 12.90
C VAL A 78 12.99 -11.47 13.42
N GLY A 79 12.91 -12.71 12.96
CA GLY A 79 13.84 -13.77 13.37
C GLY A 79 13.47 -15.17 12.87
N PRO A 80 14.07 -16.24 13.42
CA PRO A 80 13.84 -17.61 12.95
C PRO A 80 12.36 -18.01 12.94
N GLY A 81 11.92 -18.59 11.82
CA GLY A 81 10.54 -19.07 11.61
C GLY A 81 9.50 -17.96 11.37
N LYS A 82 9.92 -16.71 11.22
CA LYS A 82 9.02 -15.57 10.95
C LYS A 82 8.91 -15.30 9.47
N LYS A 83 7.66 -15.14 9.00
CA LYS A 83 7.37 -14.75 7.62
C LYS A 83 7.47 -13.24 7.46
N VAL A 84 8.40 -12.78 6.64
CA VAL A 84 8.65 -11.35 6.40
C VAL A 84 8.28 -10.99 4.97
N VAL A 85 7.43 -9.99 4.80
CA VAL A 85 7.14 -9.40 3.50
C VAL A 85 7.80 -8.04 3.39
N ILE A 86 8.55 -7.84 2.32
CA ILE A 86 9.14 -6.55 1.95
C ILE A 86 8.34 -6.00 0.77
N GLN A 87 7.74 -4.83 0.95
CA GLN A 87 6.95 -4.16 -0.07
C GLN A 87 7.70 -2.94 -0.60
N PRO A 88 8.34 -3.02 -1.79
CA PRO A 88 8.95 -1.86 -2.43
C PRO A 88 7.90 -0.98 -3.13
N ASN A 89 8.33 0.19 -3.58
CA ASN A 89 7.56 1.09 -4.43
C ASN A 89 8.05 0.99 -5.88
N LEU A 90 7.38 0.21 -6.72
CA LEU A 90 7.72 0.13 -8.16
C LEU A 90 6.76 0.91 -9.07
N VAL A 91 5.48 1.06 -8.68
CA VAL A 91 4.50 2.00 -9.27
C VAL A 91 4.17 1.74 -10.73
N GLN A 92 5.12 1.96 -11.65
CA GLN A 92 5.00 1.76 -13.08
C GLN A 92 6.20 0.97 -13.59
N ALA A 93 5.92 -0.02 -14.42
CA ALA A 93 6.96 -0.70 -15.17
C ALA A 93 7.56 0.25 -16.23
N GLY A 94 8.87 0.27 -16.38
CA GLY A 94 9.60 1.10 -17.34
C GLY A 94 10.62 2.05 -16.70
N HIS A 95 10.59 2.19 -15.36
CA HIS A 95 11.57 3.00 -14.65
C HIS A 95 12.84 2.21 -14.31
N PRO A 96 14.03 2.73 -14.65
CA PRO A 96 15.29 2.12 -14.24
C PRO A 96 15.55 2.34 -12.73
N MET A 97 16.49 1.56 -12.18
CA MET A 97 16.86 1.59 -10.76
C MET A 97 17.21 2.98 -10.20
N ASN A 98 17.79 3.88 -11.02
CA ASN A 98 18.27 5.20 -10.59
C ASN A 98 17.26 6.33 -10.89
N SER A 99 16.01 6.00 -11.20
CA SER A 99 15.00 6.99 -11.60
C SER A 99 14.58 7.94 -10.48
N GLY A 100 14.75 7.55 -9.21
CA GLY A 100 14.15 8.24 -8.08
C GLY A 100 12.62 8.13 -8.03
N VAL A 101 12.01 7.36 -8.94
CA VAL A 101 10.57 7.07 -8.95
C VAL A 101 10.30 5.78 -8.20
N THR A 102 11.17 4.78 -8.38
CA THR A 102 11.06 3.44 -7.81
C THR A 102 12.08 3.20 -6.70
N THR A 103 11.78 2.27 -5.80
CA THR A 103 12.72 1.87 -4.74
C THR A 103 13.96 1.27 -5.38
N HIS A 104 15.13 1.80 -5.04
CA HIS A 104 16.40 1.27 -5.54
C HIS A 104 16.58 -0.18 -5.07
N PRO A 105 16.97 -1.14 -5.93
CA PRO A 105 17.04 -2.57 -5.60
C PRO A 105 18.00 -2.84 -4.43
N GLN A 106 19.08 -2.07 -4.31
CA GLN A 106 20.02 -2.22 -3.19
C GLN A 106 19.35 -1.94 -1.83
N VAL A 107 18.38 -1.03 -1.73
CA VAL A 107 17.66 -0.79 -0.47
C VAL A 107 16.89 -2.04 -0.06
N VAL A 108 16.22 -2.68 -1.01
CA VAL A 108 15.49 -3.95 -0.79
C VAL A 108 16.47 -5.06 -0.38
N ARG A 109 17.60 -5.18 -1.08
CA ARG A 109 18.66 -6.16 -0.81
C ARG A 109 19.26 -6.00 0.59
N THR A 110 19.52 -4.77 1.02
CA THR A 110 20.02 -4.52 2.38
C THR A 110 19.01 -4.95 3.43
N ILE A 111 17.71 -4.68 3.23
CA ILE A 111 16.67 -5.15 4.17
C ILE A 111 16.58 -6.68 4.17
N ILE A 112 16.68 -7.34 3.00
CA ILE A 112 16.76 -8.81 2.90
C ILE A 112 17.96 -9.32 3.70
N ALA A 113 19.15 -8.75 3.49
CA ALA A 113 20.37 -9.13 4.17
C ALA A 113 20.23 -9.03 5.70
N MET A 114 19.68 -7.91 6.19
CA MET A 114 19.42 -7.71 7.62
C MET A 114 18.44 -8.75 8.18
N CYS A 115 17.39 -9.13 7.44
CA CYS A 115 16.47 -10.19 7.86
C CYS A 115 17.15 -11.56 7.93
N LEU A 116 18.00 -11.89 6.94
CA LEU A 116 18.79 -13.12 6.93
C LEU A 116 19.79 -13.17 8.09
N GLU A 117 20.46 -12.05 8.37
CA GLU A 117 21.37 -11.88 9.52
C GLU A 117 20.65 -12.06 10.86
N ALA A 118 19.38 -11.64 10.95
CA ALA A 118 18.50 -11.91 12.09
C ALA A 118 18.01 -13.37 12.18
N GLY A 119 18.38 -14.23 11.23
CA GLY A 119 18.06 -15.66 11.23
C GLY A 119 16.75 -16.03 10.55
N VAL A 120 16.12 -15.11 9.81
CA VAL A 120 14.96 -15.46 8.96
C VAL A 120 15.43 -16.36 7.82
N SER A 121 14.67 -17.41 7.51
CA SER A 121 14.95 -18.27 6.35
C SER A 121 14.69 -17.52 5.05
N VAL A 122 15.53 -17.73 4.02
CA VAL A 122 15.31 -17.17 2.67
C VAL A 122 13.91 -17.49 2.12
N ASN A 123 13.37 -18.67 2.45
CA ASN A 123 12.04 -19.11 2.00
C ASN A 123 10.89 -18.42 2.75
N ASP A 124 11.18 -17.81 3.90
CA ASP A 124 10.21 -17.07 4.71
C ASP A 124 10.25 -15.55 4.43
N ILE A 125 11.16 -15.10 3.57
CA ILE A 125 11.17 -13.72 3.05
C ILE A 125 10.44 -13.70 1.71
N THR A 126 9.62 -12.68 1.47
CA THR A 126 8.99 -12.43 0.17
C THR A 126 9.06 -10.96 -0.17
N VAL A 127 9.49 -10.63 -1.39
CA VAL A 127 9.30 -9.27 -1.92
C VAL A 127 7.98 -9.23 -2.67
N CYS A 128 7.00 -8.48 -2.17
CA CYS A 128 5.65 -8.44 -2.71
C CYS A 128 5.31 -7.04 -3.23
N GLU A 129 4.98 -6.91 -4.50
CA GLU A 129 4.67 -5.63 -5.13
C GLU A 129 3.49 -5.77 -6.09
N GLY A 130 2.69 -4.73 -6.29
CA GLY A 130 1.61 -4.70 -7.28
C GLY A 130 1.57 -3.39 -8.03
N SER A 131 2.37 -3.31 -9.10
CA SER A 131 2.55 -2.13 -9.94
C SER A 131 1.22 -1.74 -10.58
N ALA A 132 1.01 -0.46 -10.80
CA ALA A 132 -0.27 0.06 -11.27
C ALA A 132 -0.33 0.17 -12.79
N SER A 133 0.77 0.42 -13.50
CA SER A 133 0.72 0.54 -14.96
C SER A 133 2.10 0.34 -15.61
N PHE A 134 2.17 0.58 -16.92
CA PHE A 134 3.42 0.84 -17.62
C PHE A 134 3.67 2.35 -17.69
N LEU A 135 4.94 2.75 -17.75
CA LEU A 135 5.37 4.03 -18.25
C LEU A 135 5.07 4.07 -19.75
N GLU A 136 4.58 5.20 -20.24
CA GLU A 136 4.17 5.37 -21.63
C GLU A 136 5.27 4.92 -22.61
N GLY A 137 4.89 4.10 -23.60
CA GLY A 137 5.82 3.58 -24.61
C GLY A 137 6.75 2.46 -24.13
N THR A 138 6.72 2.05 -22.86
CA THR A 138 7.68 1.06 -22.33
C THR A 138 7.17 -0.38 -22.29
N GLN A 139 5.88 -0.62 -22.55
CA GLN A 139 5.26 -1.95 -22.43
C GLN A 139 5.97 -3.02 -23.29
N GLY A 140 6.37 -2.69 -24.51
CA GLY A 140 7.04 -3.63 -25.41
C GLY A 140 6.20 -4.88 -25.69
N SER A 141 6.81 -6.07 -25.54
CA SER A 141 6.14 -7.37 -25.75
C SER A 141 5.39 -7.90 -24.52
N TRP A 142 5.39 -7.16 -23.41
CA TRP A 142 4.73 -7.60 -22.18
C TRP A 142 3.21 -7.47 -22.30
N SER A 143 2.47 -8.45 -21.78
CA SER A 143 1.03 -8.34 -21.67
C SER A 143 0.64 -7.20 -20.72
N SER A 144 -0.55 -6.64 -20.89
CA SER A 144 -1.11 -5.60 -20.01
C SER A 144 -1.08 -6.00 -18.54
N ARG A 145 -1.27 -7.29 -18.24
CA ARG A 145 -1.21 -7.85 -16.89
C ARG A 145 0.22 -7.85 -16.32
N ALA A 146 1.25 -8.10 -17.13
CA ALA A 146 2.60 -8.41 -16.65
C ALA A 146 3.43 -7.21 -16.17
N MET A 147 2.79 -6.09 -15.80
CA MET A 147 3.46 -4.87 -15.37
C MET A 147 4.36 -5.07 -14.16
N THR A 148 3.91 -5.77 -13.11
CA THR A 148 4.71 -6.00 -11.90
C THR A 148 5.97 -6.81 -12.20
N GLN A 149 5.82 -7.87 -12.98
CA GLN A 149 6.94 -8.74 -13.39
C GLN A 149 7.97 -7.90 -14.16
N LYS A 150 7.50 -7.09 -15.10
CA LYS A 150 8.37 -6.17 -15.83
C LYS A 150 9.02 -5.14 -14.90
N ALA A 151 8.29 -4.58 -13.95
CA ALA A 151 8.82 -3.60 -13.00
C ALA A 151 9.95 -4.19 -12.13
N PHE A 152 9.84 -5.45 -11.70
CA PHE A 152 10.94 -6.17 -11.04
C PHE A 152 12.18 -6.27 -11.95
N ARG A 153 11.99 -6.57 -13.25
CA ARG A 153 13.11 -6.61 -14.21
C ARG A 153 13.73 -5.24 -14.43
N ASP A 154 12.92 -4.23 -14.67
CA ASP A 154 13.38 -2.88 -14.99
C ASP A 154 14.15 -2.23 -13.83
N CYS A 155 13.73 -2.51 -12.60
CA CYS A 155 14.43 -2.02 -11.40
C CYS A 155 15.65 -2.88 -11.02
N GLY A 156 15.89 -4.01 -11.68
CA GLY A 156 17.06 -4.87 -11.46
C GLY A 156 16.96 -5.80 -10.24
N LEU A 157 15.74 -6.13 -9.80
CA LEU A 157 15.50 -7.20 -8.82
C LEU A 157 15.36 -8.59 -9.47
N ASP A 158 14.95 -8.65 -10.74
CA ASP A 158 14.69 -9.88 -11.52
C ASP A 158 15.37 -9.85 -12.91
N ALA A 159 16.66 -9.51 -12.95
CA ALA A 159 17.39 -9.34 -14.20
C ALA A 159 17.80 -10.67 -14.85
N SER A 160 17.88 -11.77 -14.08
CA SER A 160 18.38 -13.06 -14.56
C SER A 160 17.46 -14.23 -14.20
N PRO A 161 17.46 -15.34 -14.98
CA PRO A 161 16.77 -16.56 -14.59
C PRO A 161 17.38 -17.20 -13.32
N PRO A 162 16.60 -17.91 -12.49
CA PRO A 162 15.16 -18.16 -12.64
C PRO A 162 14.32 -16.92 -12.31
N TYR A 163 13.40 -16.56 -13.21
CA TYR A 163 12.58 -15.36 -13.03
C TYR A 163 11.62 -15.47 -11.83
N MET A 164 11.19 -14.31 -11.33
CA MET A 164 10.41 -14.14 -10.10
C MET A 164 11.17 -14.57 -8.83
N VAL A 165 12.49 -14.46 -8.89
CA VAL A 165 13.41 -14.71 -7.77
C VAL A 165 14.41 -13.55 -7.75
N GLU A 166 14.63 -12.98 -6.57
CA GLU A 166 15.57 -11.87 -6.41
C GLU A 166 16.99 -12.36 -6.71
N ASP A 167 17.67 -11.66 -7.62
CA ASP A 167 18.94 -12.10 -8.23
C ASP A 167 20.09 -12.37 -7.24
N VAL A 168 20.10 -11.72 -6.06
CA VAL A 168 21.25 -11.78 -5.13
C VAL A 168 21.06 -12.82 -4.03
N TYR A 169 19.92 -12.82 -3.37
CA TYR A 169 19.65 -13.65 -2.20
C TYR A 169 18.73 -14.83 -2.50
N GLY A 170 18.15 -14.91 -3.69
CA GLY A 170 17.25 -16.00 -4.05
C GLY A 170 15.86 -15.89 -3.38
N VAL A 171 15.49 -14.71 -2.90
CA VAL A 171 14.20 -14.46 -2.25
C VAL A 171 13.07 -14.46 -3.28
N ARG A 172 11.93 -15.06 -2.96
CA ARG A 172 10.77 -15.09 -3.86
C ARG A 172 10.23 -13.68 -4.12
N LEU A 173 10.04 -13.34 -5.40
CA LEU A 173 9.28 -12.17 -5.82
C LEU A 173 7.83 -12.55 -6.07
N VAL A 174 6.89 -11.75 -5.57
CA VAL A 174 5.44 -11.97 -5.74
C VAL A 174 4.80 -10.77 -6.38
N ASP A 175 4.05 -11.06 -7.43
CA ASP A 175 3.15 -10.11 -8.06
C ASP A 175 1.81 -10.06 -7.29
N ALA A 176 1.65 -9.01 -6.48
CA ALA A 176 0.45 -8.72 -5.70
C ALA A 176 -0.77 -8.46 -6.57
N ASN A 177 -0.61 -8.23 -7.88
CA ASN A 177 -1.76 -8.11 -8.77
C ASN A 177 -2.38 -9.46 -9.12
N ASP A 178 -1.72 -10.59 -8.83
CA ASP A 178 -2.13 -11.93 -9.30
C ASP A 178 -3.20 -12.56 -8.42
N CYS A 179 -4.43 -12.59 -8.93
CA CYS A 179 -5.53 -13.28 -8.27
C CYS A 179 -5.83 -14.65 -8.87
N GLY A 180 -5.06 -15.09 -9.87
CA GLY A 180 -5.20 -16.40 -10.50
C GLY A 180 -6.44 -16.57 -11.38
N THR A 181 -7.08 -15.48 -11.80
CA THR A 181 -8.37 -15.50 -12.50
C THR A 181 -8.27 -15.17 -13.98
N GLY A 182 -7.11 -14.70 -14.44
CA GLY A 182 -7.09 -13.79 -15.57
C GLY A 182 -7.85 -12.51 -15.22
N SER A 183 -7.86 -11.52 -16.09
CA SER A 183 -8.40 -10.18 -15.87
C SER A 183 -9.94 -10.11 -15.76
N VAL A 184 -10.53 -11.01 -14.97
CA VAL A 184 -11.96 -11.15 -14.78
C VAL A 184 -12.43 -9.99 -13.92
N TYR A 185 -13.02 -9.03 -14.61
CA TYR A 185 -13.57 -7.79 -14.09
C TYR A 185 -14.69 -8.03 -13.06
N PRO A 186 -14.48 -7.71 -11.77
CA PRO A 186 -15.50 -7.80 -10.75
C PRO A 186 -15.92 -6.41 -10.31
N ASN A 187 -17.11 -5.96 -10.68
CA ASN A 187 -17.62 -4.66 -10.23
C ASN A 187 -17.86 -4.70 -8.70
N TYR A 188 -16.83 -4.29 -7.94
CA TYR A 188 -16.64 -4.53 -6.52
C TYR A 188 -17.49 -3.57 -5.67
N PRO A 189 -18.55 -4.05 -5.00
CA PRO A 189 -18.52 -4.08 -3.54
C PRO A 189 -19.07 -5.42 -2.99
N GLY A 190 -18.27 -6.13 -2.19
CA GLY A 190 -18.66 -7.40 -1.53
C GLY A 190 -18.21 -8.68 -2.24
N TYR A 191 -17.38 -8.52 -3.27
CA TYR A 191 -16.92 -9.53 -4.23
C TYR A 191 -16.75 -10.96 -3.68
N SER A 192 -17.27 -11.92 -4.47
CA SER A 192 -17.36 -13.34 -4.14
C SER A 192 -16.68 -14.28 -5.14
N GLY A 193 -16.13 -13.77 -6.26
CA GLY A 193 -15.36 -14.58 -7.21
C GLY A 193 -15.63 -14.29 -8.69
N PRO A 194 -14.86 -14.92 -9.59
CA PRO A 194 -13.84 -15.94 -9.29
C PRO A 194 -12.56 -15.32 -8.74
N TYR A 195 -11.91 -15.94 -7.75
CA TYR A 195 -10.53 -15.65 -7.34
C TYR A 195 -9.85 -16.96 -6.92
N ASN A 196 -8.53 -17.02 -7.03
CA ASN A 196 -7.78 -18.17 -6.56
C ASN A 196 -7.45 -17.98 -5.07
N PRO A 197 -8.05 -18.75 -4.15
CA PRO A 197 -7.78 -18.63 -2.72
C PRO A 197 -6.34 -19.00 -2.34
N ALA A 198 -5.58 -19.64 -3.24
CA ALA A 198 -4.15 -19.89 -3.06
C ALA A 198 -3.29 -18.63 -3.28
N LYS A 199 -3.85 -17.54 -3.84
CA LYS A 199 -3.13 -16.28 -4.09
C LYS A 199 -3.65 -15.10 -3.29
N VAL A 200 -4.97 -15.03 -3.07
CA VAL A 200 -5.61 -13.91 -2.37
C VAL A 200 -6.59 -14.37 -1.29
N THR A 201 -6.64 -13.58 -0.22
CA THR A 201 -7.52 -13.79 0.92
C THR A 201 -8.56 -12.68 0.97
N ARG A 202 -9.80 -13.10 1.23
CA ARG A 202 -10.93 -12.21 1.49
C ARG A 202 -10.91 -11.74 2.94
N VAL A 203 -10.71 -10.45 3.16
CA VAL A 203 -10.57 -9.82 4.47
C VAL A 203 -11.75 -8.86 4.74
N ILE A 204 -12.40 -9.07 5.87
CA ILE A 204 -13.37 -8.14 6.46
C ILE A 204 -12.98 -7.97 7.92
N LYS A 205 -12.88 -6.73 8.38
CA LYS A 205 -12.68 -6.43 9.80
C LYS A 205 -13.69 -5.39 10.27
N PRO A 206 -14.26 -5.52 11.48
CA PRO A 206 -14.96 -4.43 12.12
C PRO A 206 -14.07 -3.19 12.20
N GLY A 207 -14.61 -2.02 11.85
CA GLY A 207 -13.88 -0.75 11.91
C GLY A 207 -13.18 -0.33 10.63
N PHE A 208 -13.25 -1.12 9.55
CA PHE A 208 -12.83 -0.64 8.23
C PHE A 208 -13.65 0.59 7.81
N LEU A 209 -12.94 1.64 7.41
CA LEU A 209 -13.46 2.96 7.08
C LEU A 209 -14.20 2.99 5.75
N ILE A 210 -13.88 2.10 4.81
CA ILE A 210 -14.61 1.93 3.55
C ILE A 210 -15.82 0.99 3.73
N ASP A 211 -15.91 0.24 4.85
CA ASP A 211 -16.96 -0.74 5.14
C ASP A 211 -17.19 -1.73 3.98
N ARG A 212 -16.09 -2.29 3.45
CA ARG A 212 -16.08 -3.26 2.33
C ARG A 212 -15.09 -4.39 2.59
N VAL A 213 -15.04 -5.32 1.63
CA VAL A 213 -14.29 -6.58 1.67
C VAL A 213 -12.95 -6.48 0.94
N TYR A 214 -11.83 -6.39 1.63
CA TYR A 214 -10.54 -6.37 0.91
C TYR A 214 -10.12 -7.77 0.46
N MET A 215 -9.99 -7.99 -0.84
CA MET A 215 -9.16 -9.05 -1.41
C MET A 215 -7.70 -8.60 -1.39
N LEU A 216 -6.87 -9.28 -0.59
CA LEU A 216 -5.46 -8.95 -0.39
C LEU A 216 -4.57 -10.17 -0.70
N PRO A 217 -3.32 -9.96 -1.17
CA PRO A 217 -2.37 -11.05 -1.42
C PRO A 217 -2.10 -11.89 -0.16
N ASN A 218 -2.14 -13.21 -0.31
CA ASN A 218 -1.88 -14.15 0.78
C ASN A 218 -0.56 -13.89 1.50
N PRO A 219 0.58 -13.63 0.82
CA PRO A 219 1.83 -13.37 1.52
C PRO A 219 1.71 -12.22 2.53
N VAL A 220 0.91 -11.20 2.22
CA VAL A 220 0.73 -10.04 3.09
C VAL A 220 -0.20 -10.35 4.25
N VAL A 221 -1.29 -11.09 4.01
CA VAL A 221 -2.23 -11.47 5.08
C VAL A 221 -1.60 -12.47 6.06
N GLU A 222 -0.71 -13.33 5.56
CA GLU A 222 -0.09 -14.42 6.34
C GLU A 222 1.27 -14.05 6.97
N CYS A 223 1.83 -12.88 6.66
CA CYS A 223 3.14 -12.51 7.21
C CYS A 223 3.06 -12.17 8.71
N ASP A 224 4.16 -12.43 9.42
CA ASP A 224 4.36 -11.93 10.77
C ASP A 224 4.81 -10.46 10.76
N VAL A 225 5.55 -10.06 9.72
CA VAL A 225 6.14 -8.72 9.58
C VAL A 225 5.97 -8.21 8.16
N LEU A 226 5.41 -7.00 8.02
CA LEU A 226 5.32 -6.27 6.76
C LEU A 226 6.22 -5.03 6.81
N ILE A 227 7.29 -5.04 6.01
CA ILE A 227 8.23 -3.92 5.88
C ILE A 227 7.91 -3.16 4.59
N ARG A 228 7.47 -1.91 4.71
CA ARG A 228 7.17 -1.05 3.56
C ARG A 228 8.36 -0.13 3.26
N VAL A 229 8.77 -0.10 2.00
CA VAL A 229 9.96 0.62 1.53
C VAL A 229 9.55 1.67 0.48
N PRO A 230 8.86 2.75 0.88
CA PRO A 230 8.39 3.76 -0.05
C PRO A 230 9.55 4.61 -0.59
N VAL A 231 9.32 5.27 -1.71
CA VAL A 231 10.13 6.43 -2.14
C VAL A 231 9.39 7.69 -1.74
N LEU A 232 10.06 8.64 -1.09
CA LEU A 232 9.50 9.95 -0.75
C LEU A 232 9.51 10.88 -1.97
N LYS A 233 8.33 11.22 -2.48
CA LYS A 233 8.10 12.11 -3.63
C LYS A 233 6.77 12.83 -3.48
N ASN A 234 6.58 13.92 -4.21
CA ASN A 234 5.30 14.60 -4.31
C ASN A 234 4.28 13.76 -5.11
N HIS A 235 2.98 13.92 -4.80
CA HIS A 235 1.90 13.24 -5.51
C HIS A 235 0.64 14.10 -5.54
N ASN A 236 0.07 14.34 -6.72
CA ASN A 236 -1.03 15.31 -6.92
C ASN A 236 -2.26 15.04 -6.04
N LEU A 237 -2.61 13.78 -5.78
CA LEU A 237 -3.77 13.40 -4.95
C LEU A 237 -3.44 13.13 -3.48
N ALA A 238 -2.17 12.90 -3.13
CA ALA A 238 -1.80 12.49 -1.77
C ALA A 238 -0.94 13.54 -1.05
N GLY A 239 -0.55 14.61 -1.75
CA GLY A 239 0.47 15.56 -1.33
C GLY A 239 1.87 14.94 -1.45
N ILE A 240 2.12 13.89 -0.67
CA ILE A 240 3.36 13.12 -0.63
C ILE A 240 3.09 11.62 -0.76
N THR A 241 4.07 10.88 -1.24
CA THR A 241 4.14 9.44 -1.06
C THR A 241 4.73 9.10 0.32
N GLY A 242 4.51 7.86 0.75
CA GLY A 242 4.97 7.34 2.03
C GLY A 242 4.45 5.92 2.24
N ALA A 243 4.72 5.34 3.41
CA ALA A 243 4.38 3.94 3.68
C ALA A 243 2.87 3.66 3.57
N LEU A 244 2.01 4.58 4.04
CA LEU A 244 0.55 4.45 3.93
C LEU A 244 0.10 4.38 2.45
N LYS A 245 0.69 5.21 1.58
CA LYS A 245 0.38 5.22 0.15
C LYS A 245 0.76 3.92 -0.54
N LEU A 246 1.74 3.21 0.00
CA LEU A 246 2.19 1.93 -0.53
C LEU A 246 1.14 0.83 -0.37
N ALA A 247 0.20 0.97 0.57
CA ALA A 247 -0.89 0.02 0.75
C ALA A 247 -1.72 -0.19 -0.52
N PHE A 248 -1.79 0.80 -1.41
CA PHE A 248 -2.42 0.64 -2.73
C PHE A 248 -1.77 -0.43 -3.60
N GLY A 249 -0.46 -0.66 -3.47
CA GLY A 249 0.23 -1.76 -4.13
C GLY A 249 -0.37 -3.13 -3.80
N LEU A 250 -1.07 -3.25 -2.68
CA LEU A 250 -1.68 -4.49 -2.19
C LEU A 250 -3.09 -4.74 -2.70
N ALA A 251 -3.70 -3.76 -3.36
CA ALA A 251 -4.98 -3.94 -4.04
C ALA A 251 -4.71 -4.56 -5.43
N PRO A 252 -4.99 -5.85 -5.67
CA PRO A 252 -4.62 -6.50 -6.92
C PRO A 252 -5.37 -5.90 -8.12
N THR A 253 -4.66 -5.54 -9.19
CA THR A 253 -5.32 -5.01 -10.39
C THR A 253 -6.23 -6.04 -11.05
N ASP A 254 -5.99 -7.35 -10.94
CA ASP A 254 -6.91 -8.38 -11.46
C ASP A 254 -8.36 -8.20 -10.94
N ILE A 255 -8.52 -7.58 -9.77
CA ILE A 255 -9.83 -7.33 -9.14
C ILE A 255 -10.20 -5.83 -9.21
N TYR A 256 -9.25 -4.93 -8.97
CA TYR A 256 -9.56 -3.53 -8.72
C TYR A 256 -9.30 -2.58 -9.90
N HIS A 257 -9.37 -3.06 -11.12
CA HIS A 257 -9.13 -2.25 -12.32
C HIS A 257 -10.40 -1.61 -12.90
N TYR A 258 -10.24 -0.67 -13.85
CA TYR A 258 -11.38 -0.12 -14.61
C TYR A 258 -11.82 -1.11 -15.70
N PRO A 259 -13.11 -1.30 -15.98
CA PRO A 259 -13.55 -2.28 -16.97
C PRO A 259 -12.91 -2.06 -18.35
N GLY A 260 -12.31 -3.11 -18.89
CA GLY A 260 -11.59 -3.07 -20.18
C GLY A 260 -10.15 -2.59 -20.11
N LEU A 261 -9.61 -2.35 -18.90
CA LEU A 261 -8.26 -1.88 -18.69
C LEU A 261 -7.58 -2.70 -17.60
N GLU A 262 -6.67 -3.60 -17.94
CA GLU A 262 -6.02 -4.52 -16.97
C GLU A 262 -4.91 -3.85 -16.14
N CYS A 263 -5.01 -2.54 -15.95
CA CYS A 263 -4.09 -1.73 -15.19
C CYS A 263 -4.83 -0.62 -14.45
N TYR A 264 -4.10 0.05 -13.56
CA TYR A 264 -4.59 0.98 -12.55
C TYR A 264 -5.57 0.33 -11.57
N LYS A 265 -5.86 1.03 -10.47
CA LYS A 265 -6.57 0.46 -9.32
C LYS A 265 -7.94 1.13 -9.08
N TRP A 266 -8.61 1.54 -10.17
CA TRP A 266 -9.81 2.38 -10.20
C TRP A 266 -11.08 1.81 -9.52
N ALA A 267 -11.21 0.48 -9.43
CA ALA A 267 -12.41 -0.13 -8.85
C ALA A 267 -12.38 -0.26 -7.32
N LEU A 268 -11.23 0.04 -6.69
CA LEU A 268 -11.13 0.23 -5.24
C LEU A 268 -10.75 1.66 -4.87
N LEU A 269 -9.78 2.19 -5.62
CA LEU A 269 -9.15 3.48 -5.38
C LEU A 269 -9.60 4.42 -6.47
N HIS A 270 -9.58 5.72 -6.23
CA HIS A 270 -10.06 6.72 -7.18
C HIS A 270 -11.58 6.64 -7.47
N GLN A 271 -12.34 6.03 -6.56
CA GLN A 271 -13.79 5.93 -6.69
C GLN A 271 -14.50 7.06 -5.94
N THR A 272 -15.44 7.71 -6.62
CA THR A 272 -16.29 8.81 -6.14
C THR A 272 -17.75 8.40 -5.91
N SER A 273 -18.17 7.24 -6.41
CA SER A 273 -19.54 6.71 -6.29
C SER A 273 -19.84 6.01 -4.96
N TRP A 274 -18.88 5.98 -4.03
CA TRP A 274 -19.03 5.29 -2.73
C TRP A 274 -19.60 6.17 -1.61
N GLY A 275 -20.14 7.33 -1.96
CA GLY A 275 -20.64 8.32 -0.99
C GLY A 275 -19.55 9.21 -0.40
N TYR A 276 -18.29 9.01 -0.81
CA TYR A 276 -17.14 9.83 -0.44
C TYR A 276 -16.50 10.46 -1.68
N GLY A 277 -15.82 11.59 -1.48
CA GLY A 277 -14.94 12.14 -2.51
C GLY A 277 -13.72 11.24 -2.75
N GLU A 278 -13.08 11.39 -3.91
CA GLU A 278 -11.94 10.55 -4.32
C GLU A 278 -10.80 10.53 -3.27
N LEU A 279 -10.46 11.71 -2.73
CA LEU A 279 -9.42 11.87 -1.71
C LEU A 279 -9.76 11.11 -0.43
N GLU A 280 -11.03 11.14 -0.02
CA GLU A 280 -11.49 10.49 1.20
C GLU A 280 -11.53 8.97 1.02
N THR A 281 -12.05 8.47 -0.12
CA THR A 281 -11.97 7.04 -0.48
C THR A 281 -10.53 6.56 -0.42
N ASN A 282 -9.61 7.30 -1.04
CA ASN A 282 -8.19 6.95 -1.05
C ASN A 282 -7.59 6.93 0.37
N ALA A 283 -7.86 7.95 1.19
CA ALA A 283 -7.37 8.02 2.57
C ALA A 283 -7.87 6.86 3.42
N ARG A 284 -9.18 6.60 3.39
CA ARG A 284 -9.81 5.50 4.12
C ARG A 284 -9.25 4.14 3.70
N GLY A 285 -9.08 3.93 2.40
CA GLY A 285 -8.57 2.67 1.86
C GLY A 285 -7.10 2.41 2.21
N MET A 286 -6.28 3.46 2.28
CA MET A 286 -4.89 3.32 2.75
C MET A 286 -4.84 2.86 4.21
N VAL A 287 -5.70 3.42 5.06
CA VAL A 287 -5.77 3.08 6.49
C VAL A 287 -6.30 1.65 6.69
N ASP A 288 -7.33 1.24 5.96
CA ASP A 288 -7.90 -0.11 6.10
C ASP A 288 -6.91 -1.22 5.70
N MET A 289 -5.98 -0.92 4.80
CA MET A 289 -4.96 -1.86 4.32
C MET A 289 -3.62 -1.77 5.09
N THR A 290 -3.56 -1.02 6.18
CA THR A 290 -2.39 -0.92 7.07
C THR A 290 -2.62 -1.64 8.39
#